data_AF-A0A512J0F2-F1
#
_entry.id   AF-A0A512J0F2-F1
#
_cell.length_a   1.000
_cell.length_b   1.000
_cell.length_c   1.000
_cell.angle_alpha   90.00
_cell.angle_beta   90.00
_cell.angle_gamma   90.00
#
_symmetry.space_group_name_H-M   'P 1'
#
loop_
_entity.id
_entity.type
_entity.pdbx_description
1 polymer ?
#
loop_
_entity_poly.entity_id
_entity_poly.type
_entity_poly.pdbx_seq_one_letter_code
_entity_poly.pdbx_strand_id
1 'polypeptide(L)'
;MPEVVSLNPRRLLKARGLTGSGREYDLMRASLERLQGTRYTTNIRPDGGFGAERTFALIEEAIFAERRGSVDVRLSEWFRTAVEDRRVLQLSEAYLTIPGNHERWLYRVARKHVGERSYVQAHHGVGA
;
A
#
# COMPACT_ATOMS: atom_id res chain seq x y z
N MET A 1 1.58 -11.90 7.80
CA MET A 1 2.26 -11.04 6.82
C MET A 1 3.73 -10.93 7.21
N PRO A 2 4.71 -11.07 6.30
CA PRO A 2 6.13 -10.96 6.65
C PRO A 2 6.46 -9.56 7.20
N GLU A 3 7.50 -9.49 8.02
CA GLU A 3 8.06 -8.23 8.53
C GLU A 3 8.73 -7.42 7.41
N VAL A 4 9.48 -8.11 6.54
CA VAL A 4 10.19 -7.53 5.40
C VAL A 4 9.58 -8.01 4.10
N VAL A 5 9.25 -7.08 3.20
CA VAL A 5 8.77 -7.37 1.85
C VAL A 5 9.85 -6.98 0.85
N SER A 6 10.32 -7.96 0.07
CA SER A 6 11.25 -7.70 -1.04
C SER A 6 10.46 -7.39 -2.32
N LEU A 7 10.71 -6.22 -2.88
CA LEU A 7 10.01 -5.71 -4.07
C LEU A 7 10.97 -5.55 -5.23
N ASN A 8 10.48 -5.75 -6.45
CA ASN A 8 11.23 -5.40 -7.66
C ASN A 8 10.90 -3.95 -8.06
N PRO A 9 11.86 -3.01 -7.99
CA PRO A 9 11.66 -1.61 -8.35
C PRO A 9 11.05 -1.39 -9.74
N ARG A 10 11.51 -2.15 -10.75
CA ARG A 10 11.03 -2.01 -12.13
C ARG A 10 9.56 -2.38 -12.23
N ARG A 11 9.10 -3.40 -11.48
CA ARG A 11 7.67 -3.76 -11.42
C ARG A 11 6.84 -2.67 -10.75
N LEU A 12 7.34 -2.05 -9.68
CA LEU A 12 6.64 -0.94 -9.01
C LEU A 12 6.46 0.26 -9.96
N LEU A 13 7.51 0.63 -10.68
CA LEU A 13 7.47 1.71 -11.67
C LEU A 13 6.48 1.39 -12.79
N LYS A 14 6.55 0.18 -13.36
CA LYS A 14 5.60 -0.25 -14.41
C LYS A 14 4.14 -0.25 -13.93
N ALA A 15 3.88 -0.68 -12.70
CA ALA A 15 2.53 -0.67 -12.13
C ALA A 15 1.97 0.77 -12.00
N ARG A 16 2.84 1.79 -11.91
CA ARG A 16 2.48 3.21 -11.96
C ARG A 16 2.41 3.80 -13.37
N GLY A 17 2.60 3.00 -14.42
CA GLY A 17 2.69 3.48 -15.80
C GLY A 17 3.99 4.21 -16.12
N LEU A 18 5.03 4.04 -15.29
CA LEU A 18 6.34 4.68 -15.48
C LEU A 18 7.28 3.80 -16.30
N THR A 19 8.24 4.42 -16.99
CA THR A 19 9.09 3.75 -17.99
C THR A 19 10.31 3.04 -17.40
N GLY A 20 10.74 3.44 -16.21
CA GLY A 20 11.96 2.97 -15.55
C GLY A 20 13.19 3.84 -15.84
N SER A 21 13.02 5.14 -16.07
CA SER A 21 14.13 6.08 -16.23
C SER A 21 14.87 6.32 -14.90
N GLY A 22 16.14 6.74 -14.95
CA GLY A 22 16.94 7.02 -13.74
C GLY A 22 16.25 8.00 -12.77
N ARG A 23 15.67 9.07 -13.31
CA ARG A 23 14.88 10.04 -12.53
C ARG A 23 13.69 9.41 -11.81
N GLU A 24 12.99 8.45 -12.43
CA GLU A 24 11.87 7.75 -11.79
C GLU A 24 12.35 6.84 -10.64
N TYR A 25 13.54 6.23 -10.76
CA TYR A 25 14.17 5.51 -9.66
C TYR A 25 14.54 6.44 -8.49
N ASP A 26 15.10 7.61 -8.78
CA ASP A 26 15.43 8.61 -7.75
C ASP A 26 14.17 9.09 -7.02
N LEU A 27 13.10 9.38 -7.77
CA LEU A 27 11.80 9.77 -7.19
C LEU A 27 11.16 8.65 -6.37
N MET A 28 11.33 7.39 -6.78
CA MET A 28 10.87 6.24 -6.01
C MET A 28 11.64 6.13 -4.68
N ARG A 29 12.97 6.30 -4.70
CA ARG A 29 13.81 6.34 -3.49
C ARG A 29 13.37 7.46 -2.55
N ALA A 30 13.28 8.69 -3.04
CA ALA A 30 12.81 9.83 -2.26
C ALA A 30 11.38 9.62 -1.71
N SER A 31 10.53 8.88 -2.41
CA SER A 31 9.18 8.56 -1.93
C SER A 31 9.17 7.53 -0.80
N LEU A 32 10.05 6.52 -0.85
CA LEU A 32 10.21 5.57 0.26
C LEU A 32 10.83 6.23 1.49
N GLU A 33 11.82 7.11 1.31
CA GLU A 33 12.40 7.91 2.40
C GLU A 33 11.34 8.79 3.08
N ARG A 34 10.48 9.46 2.30
CA ARG A 34 9.36 10.24 2.86
C ARG A 34 8.35 9.37 3.59
N LEU A 35 8.04 8.17 3.08
CA LEU A 35 7.13 7.24 3.75
C LEU A 35 7.70 6.75 5.09
N GLN A 36 9.00 6.48 5.15
CA GLN A 36 9.70 6.12 6.39
C GLN A 36 9.66 7.26 7.42
N GLY A 37 9.78 8.51 6.98
CA GLY A 37 9.70 9.68 7.86
C GLY A 37 8.28 10.11 8.27
N THR A 38 7.24 9.56 7.65
CA THR A 38 5.85 9.96 7.92
C THR A 38 5.33 9.25 9.18
N ARG A 39 4.94 10.04 10.20
CA ARG A 39 4.39 9.54 11.46
C ARG A 39 2.88 9.78 11.55
N TYR A 40 2.18 8.79 12.05
CA TYR A 40 0.74 8.79 12.29
C TYR A 40 0.50 8.66 13.79
N THR A 41 -0.36 9.52 14.35
CA THR A 41 -0.74 9.48 15.76
C THR A 41 -2.25 9.26 15.84
N THR A 42 -2.65 8.20 16.54
CA THR A 42 -4.07 7.86 16.71
C THR A 42 -4.27 6.98 17.94
N ASN A 43 -5.48 7.01 18.50
CA ASN A 43 -5.96 6.08 19.51
C ASN A 43 -6.66 4.85 18.88
N ILE A 44 -6.76 4.79 17.56
CA ILE A 44 -7.30 3.64 16.82
C ILE A 44 -6.24 2.54 16.77
N ARG A 45 -6.60 1.38 17.30
CA ARG A 45 -5.77 0.17 17.22
C ARG A 45 -5.92 -0.47 15.84
N PRO A 46 -4.92 -1.26 15.38
CA PRO A 46 -4.98 -1.93 14.08
C PRO A 46 -6.22 -2.83 13.90
N ASP A 47 -6.70 -3.42 15.00
CA ASP A 47 -7.89 -4.28 15.05
C ASP A 47 -9.23 -3.52 14.87
N GLY A 48 -9.18 -2.18 14.83
CA GLY A 48 -10.33 -1.29 14.74
C GLY A 48 -10.93 -0.87 16.08
N GLY A 49 -10.35 -1.31 17.21
CA GLY A 49 -10.72 -0.86 18.54
C GLY A 49 -10.09 0.49 18.90
N PHE A 50 -10.46 1.02 20.06
CA PHE A 50 -9.83 2.20 20.66
C PHE A 50 -8.91 1.79 21.82
N GLY A 51 -7.82 2.53 22.01
CA GLY A 51 -6.88 2.30 23.10
C GLY A 51 -6.05 3.54 23.41
N ALA A 52 -4.89 3.32 24.05
CA ALA A 52 -3.93 4.40 24.27
C ALA A 52 -3.47 4.99 22.93
N GLU A 53 -3.32 6.31 22.88
CA GLU A 53 -2.75 6.99 21.73
C GLU A 53 -1.33 6.49 21.48
N ARG A 54 -1.04 6.16 20.21
CA ARG A 54 0.28 5.69 19.79
C ARG A 54 0.69 6.44 18.54
N THR A 55 1.99 6.68 18.42
CA THR A 55 2.60 7.19 17.19
C THR A 55 3.36 6.07 16.51
N PHE A 56 3.13 5.89 15.21
CA PHE A 56 3.79 4.87 14.39
C PHE A 56 4.13 5.39 13.00
N ALA A 57 5.07 4.73 12.32
CA ALA A 57 5.29 4.86 10.89
C ALA A 57 4.70 3.64 10.16
N LEU A 58 4.38 3.74 8.88
CA LEU A 58 3.91 2.58 8.10
C LEU A 58 5.07 1.67 7.66
N ILE A 59 6.21 2.28 7.37
CA ILE A 59 7.46 1.63 6.97
C ILE A 59 8.52 2.06 7.96
N GLU A 60 9.32 1.12 8.44
CA GLU A 60 10.40 1.36 9.40
C GLU A 60 11.76 1.49 8.70
N GLU A 61 11.97 0.76 7.61
CA GLU A 61 13.21 0.78 6.82
C GLU A 61 12.94 0.44 5.35
N ALA A 62 13.71 1.04 4.44
CA ALA A 62 13.79 0.65 3.04
C ALA A 62 15.27 0.48 2.63
N ILE A 63 15.66 -0.74 2.28
CA ILE A 63 17.04 -1.08 1.86
C ILE A 63 17.07 -1.36 0.36
N PHE A 64 17.88 -0.60 -0.37
CA PHE A 64 18.12 -0.81 -1.79
C PHE A 64 19.27 -1.82 -1.99
N ALA A 65 18.93 -3.03 -2.42
CA ALA A 65 19.92 -4.08 -2.68
C ALA A 65 20.31 -4.08 -4.16
N GLU A 66 21.24 -3.19 -4.55
CA GLU A 66 21.65 -2.98 -5.95
C GLU A 66 22.08 -4.28 -6.65
N ARG A 67 22.88 -5.13 -5.97
CA ARG A 67 23.33 -6.43 -6.52
C ARG A 67 22.18 -7.38 -6.83
N ARG A 68 21.09 -7.31 -6.07
CA ARG A 68 19.90 -8.17 -6.24
C ARG A 68 18.83 -7.51 -7.11
N GLY A 69 18.96 -6.21 -7.40
CA GLY A 69 17.93 -5.43 -8.08
C GLY A 69 16.60 -5.37 -7.33
N SER A 70 16.64 -5.41 -5.99
CA SER A 70 15.45 -5.38 -5.12
C SER A 70 15.46 -4.19 -4.17
N VAL A 71 14.28 -3.85 -3.65
CA VAL A 71 14.13 -2.99 -2.48
C VAL A 71 13.42 -3.77 -1.38
N ASP A 72 14.07 -3.90 -0.24
CA ASP A 72 13.57 -4.62 0.93
C ASP A 72 12.94 -3.60 1.88
N VAL A 73 11.64 -3.73 2.15
CA VAL A 73 10.87 -2.78 2.94
C VAL A 73 10.41 -3.44 4.24
N ARG A 74 10.85 -2.92 5.39
CA ARG A 74 10.36 -3.35 6.71
C ARG A 74 9.07 -2.62 7.06
N LEU A 75 8.01 -3.37 7.29
CA LEU A 75 6.70 -2.86 7.67
C LEU A 75 6.57 -2.80 9.18
N SER A 76 5.93 -1.76 9.71
CA SER A 76 5.67 -1.70 11.14
C SER A 76 4.65 -2.74 11.59
N GLU A 77 4.73 -3.13 12.86
CA GLU A 77 3.77 -4.06 13.45
C GLU A 77 2.33 -3.57 13.29
N TRP A 78 2.09 -2.27 13.54
CA TRP A 78 0.77 -1.66 13.39
C TRP A 78 0.19 -1.89 12.00
N PHE A 79 1.00 -1.66 10.95
CA PHE A 79 0.55 -1.83 9.57
C PHE A 79 0.33 -3.31 9.21
N ARG A 80 1.20 -4.20 9.71
CA ARG A 80 1.05 -5.64 9.51
C ARG A 80 -0.26 -6.17 10.09
N THR A 81 -0.57 -5.85 11.34
CA THR A 81 -1.83 -6.25 11.98
C THR A 81 -3.05 -5.70 11.22
N ALA A 82 -3.02 -4.42 10.81
CA ALA A 82 -4.13 -3.80 10.08
C ALA A 82 -4.42 -4.47 8.73
N VAL A 83 -3.39 -4.95 8.02
CA VAL A 83 -3.55 -5.68 6.76
C VAL A 83 -4.10 -7.09 7.01
N GLU A 84 -3.60 -7.79 8.02
CA GLU A 84 -4.06 -9.14 8.39
C GLU A 84 -5.56 -9.15 8.75
N ASP A 85 -6.00 -8.14 9.50
CA ASP A 85 -7.40 -7.98 9.90
C ASP A 85 -8.30 -7.41 8.78
N ARG A 86 -7.77 -7.25 7.56
CA ARG A 86 -8.46 -6.67 6.39
C ARG A 86 -9.09 -5.29 6.68
N ARG A 87 -8.49 -4.52 7.59
CA ARG A 87 -8.93 -3.17 7.96
C ARG A 87 -8.41 -2.09 6.99
N VAL A 88 -7.68 -2.50 5.96
CA VAL A 88 -7.19 -1.61 4.89
C VAL A 88 -8.20 -1.54 3.73
N LEU A 89 -8.32 -0.35 3.13
CA LEU A 89 -9.13 -0.17 1.92
C LEU A 89 -8.47 -0.90 0.74
N GLN A 90 -9.13 -1.95 0.24
CA GLN A 90 -8.65 -2.69 -0.93
C GLN A 90 -8.87 -1.88 -2.22
N LEU A 91 -7.76 -1.57 -2.90
CA LEU A 91 -7.75 -0.87 -4.18
C LEU A 91 -7.49 -1.87 -5.31
N SER A 92 -8.11 -1.66 -6.46
CA SER A 92 -7.81 -2.43 -7.68
C SER A 92 -6.53 -1.90 -8.33
N GLU A 93 -5.91 -2.70 -9.21
CA GLU A 93 -4.71 -2.27 -9.94
C GLU A 93 -4.95 -1.00 -10.78
N ALA A 94 -6.16 -0.81 -11.30
CA ALA A 94 -6.56 0.40 -12.04
C ALA A 94 -6.40 1.70 -11.22
N TYR A 95 -6.39 1.64 -9.89
CA TYR A 95 -6.11 2.81 -9.06
C TYR A 95 -4.70 3.38 -9.29
N LEU A 96 -3.74 2.52 -9.64
CA LEU A 96 -2.33 2.91 -9.81
C LEU A 96 -2.09 3.74 -11.08
N THR A 97 -2.99 3.64 -12.06
CA THR A 97 -2.91 4.35 -13.33
C THR A 97 -3.67 5.68 -13.34
N ILE A 98 -4.43 6.00 -12.28
CA ILE A 98 -5.15 7.27 -12.17
C ILE A 98 -4.13 8.42 -11.96
N PRO A 99 -3.99 9.35 -12.92
CA PRO A 99 -2.94 10.37 -12.87
C PRO A 99 -3.23 11.43 -11.80
N GLY A 100 -4.47 11.93 -11.77
CA GLY A 100 -4.85 13.07 -10.95
C GLY A 100 -5.15 12.72 -9.49
N ASN A 101 -4.97 13.72 -8.63
CA ASN A 101 -5.16 13.56 -7.18
C ASN A 101 -6.64 13.58 -6.78
N HIS A 102 -7.46 14.37 -7.47
CA HIS A 102 -8.90 14.47 -7.20
C HIS A 102 -9.61 13.18 -7.59
N GLU A 103 -9.23 12.60 -8.73
CA GLU A 103 -9.74 11.34 -9.26
C GLU A 103 -9.35 10.17 -8.35
N ARG A 104 -8.10 10.15 -7.84
CA ARG A 104 -7.68 9.16 -6.82
C ARG A 104 -8.43 9.33 -5.52
N TRP A 105 -8.66 10.57 -5.08
CA TRP A 105 -9.47 10.83 -3.90
C TRP A 105 -10.91 10.34 -4.10
N LEU A 106 -11.54 10.68 -5.23
CA LEU A 106 -12.89 10.26 -5.57
C LEU A 106 -13.00 8.73 -5.66
N TYR A 107 -12.03 8.06 -6.28
CA TYR A 107 -11.96 6.59 -6.31
C TYR A 107 -11.94 6.00 -4.89
N ARG A 108 -11.10 6.53 -4.00
CA ARG A 108 -11.00 6.04 -2.61
C ARG A 108 -12.28 6.29 -1.83
N VAL A 109 -12.89 7.47 -2.00
CA VAL A 109 -14.17 7.80 -1.38
C VAL A 109 -15.26 6.86 -1.88
N ALA A 110 -15.41 6.69 -3.19
CA ALA A 110 -16.37 5.77 -3.77
C ALA A 110 -16.13 4.33 -3.28
N ARG A 111 -14.89 3.84 -3.31
CA ARG A 111 -14.55 2.48 -2.85
C ARG A 111 -14.87 2.26 -1.37
N LYS A 112 -14.68 3.28 -0.54
CA LYS A 112 -14.99 3.23 0.90
C LYS A 112 -16.50 3.16 1.17
N HIS A 113 -17.32 3.86 0.38
CA HIS A 113 -18.76 3.99 0.64
C HIS A 113 -19.63 3.03 -0.18
N VAL A 114 -19.14 2.52 -1.31
CA VAL A 114 -19.88 1.64 -2.22
C VAL A 114 -19.50 0.15 -2.02
N GLY A 115 -18.61 -0.13 -1.06
CA GLY A 115 -17.86 -1.39 -0.94
C GLY A 115 -18.48 -2.54 -0.13
N GLU A 116 -19.77 -2.54 0.21
CA GLU A 116 -20.39 -3.73 0.85
C GLU A 116 -20.71 -4.88 -0.12
N ARG A 117 -20.53 -4.70 -1.44
CA ARG A 117 -20.64 -5.81 -2.40
C ARG A 117 -19.29 -6.50 -2.59
N SER A 118 -19.16 -7.65 -1.95
CA SER A 118 -18.09 -8.62 -2.11
C SER A 118 -17.88 -8.98 -3.58
N TYR A 119 -16.64 -8.79 -4.06
CA TYR A 119 -16.18 -9.29 -5.37
C TYR A 119 -16.15 -10.83 -5.44
N VAL A 120 -16.51 -11.54 -4.37
CA VAL A 120 -16.36 -13.00 -4.22
C VAL A 120 -17.57 -13.79 -4.74
N GLN A 121 -18.51 -13.20 -5.49
CA GLN A 121 -19.70 -13.93 -5.96
C GLN A 121 -20.04 -13.74 -7.45
N ALA A 122 -19.03 -13.61 -8.31
CA ALA A 122 -19.24 -13.53 -9.76
C ALA A 122 -18.58 -14.65 -10.60
N HIS A 123 -17.93 -15.65 -9.99
CA HIS A 123 -17.27 -16.73 -10.75
C HIS A 123 -17.53 -18.18 -10.29
N HIS A 124 -18.56 -18.44 -9.49
CA HIS A 124 -19.05 -19.81 -9.26
C HIS A 124 -20.55 -19.90 -9.59
N GLY A 125 -20.85 -20.37 -10.80
CA GLY A 125 -22.24 -20.60 -11.22
C GLY A 125 -22.43 -20.77 -12.73
N VAL A 126 -21.59 -21.56 -13.41
CA VAL A 126 -21.98 -22.22 -14.68
C VAL A 126 -21.88 -23.71 -14.42
N GLY A 127 -23.02 -24.41 -14.42
CA GLY A 127 -23.09 -25.85 -14.24
C GLY A 127 -24.33 -26.33 -13.48
N ALA A 128 -25.50 -26.17 -14.09
CA ALA A 128 -26.64 -27.10 -14.00
C ALA A 128 -27.57 -26.81 -15.19
#